data_AF-A0A7S1RD66-F1
#
_entry.id   AF-A0A7S1RD66-F1
#
_cell.length_a   1.000
_cell.length_b   1.000
_cell.length_c   1.000
_cell.angle_alpha   90.00
_cell.angle_beta   90.00
_cell.angle_gamma   90.00
#
_symmetry.space_group_name_H-M   'P 1'
#
loop_
_entity.id
_entity.type
_entity.pdbx_description
1 polymer ?
#
loop_
_entity_poly.entity_id
_entity_poly.type
_entity_poly.pdbx_seq_one_letter_code
_entity_poly.pdbx_strand_id
1 'polypeptide(L)'
;LKFWVEPNAALPRTRFLVSLPPLEGARALASGASGGGAMADGDSSKPVAKPSVRPADRDVELFNEHLFGELRAYAQVPDEFVNKGWDMEQLKAGGGKGGTLMARVGGAYIVKELSKSDHQALLSIAGSYGRHVRSGETLLCPIYLHFRDIESDRCFFAMRNSCPKGPFAAMYDLKGCADDKTLELDGQPVKAVHKRVWNVGMWCGKGSWTEERHRYHGGKEAARSVDICMTPEQRSKFVQCLKRDTEWLPSPHPIGY
;
A
#
# COMPACT_ATOMS: atom_id res chain seq x y z
N LEU A 1 9.32 1.89 0.74
CA LEU A 1 8.51 2.90 -0.01
C LEU A 1 8.55 2.59 -1.50
N LYS A 2 7.48 2.83 -2.28
CA LYS A 2 7.53 2.75 -3.75
C LYS A 2 7.63 4.14 -4.35
N PHE A 3 8.59 4.33 -5.24
CA PHE A 3 8.72 5.54 -6.04
C PHE A 3 8.58 5.18 -7.51
N TRP A 4 7.96 6.06 -8.28
CA TRP A 4 7.97 5.97 -9.74
C TRP A 4 8.28 7.33 -10.33
N VAL A 5 8.68 7.29 -11.59
CA VAL A 5 9.06 8.47 -12.34
C VAL A 5 8.28 8.49 -13.65
N GLU A 6 7.70 9.63 -13.96
CA GLU A 6 7.03 9.85 -15.22
C GLU A 6 8.06 10.08 -16.35
N PRO A 7 7.77 9.64 -17.58
CA PRO A 7 8.65 9.92 -18.72
C PRO A 7 8.84 11.42 -18.90
N ASN A 8 10.08 11.91 -18.76
CA ASN A 8 10.44 13.29 -19.08
C ASN A 8 11.59 13.30 -20.09
N ALA A 9 11.32 13.80 -21.30
CA ALA A 9 12.28 13.82 -22.40
C ALA A 9 13.46 14.79 -22.20
N ALA A 10 13.41 15.67 -21.19
CA ALA A 10 14.36 16.77 -21.02
C ALA A 10 15.40 16.60 -19.89
N LEU A 11 15.33 15.53 -19.08
CA LEU A 11 16.26 15.31 -17.97
C LEU A 11 17.31 14.23 -18.31
N PRO A 12 18.58 14.38 -17.85
CA PRO A 12 19.56 13.30 -17.90
C PRO A 12 18.99 12.05 -17.22
N ARG A 13 19.36 10.85 -17.73
CA ARG A 13 18.84 9.52 -17.30
C ARG A 13 18.97 9.18 -15.81
N THR A 14 19.57 10.05 -15.00
CA THR A 14 19.81 9.91 -13.57
C THR A 14 19.07 10.94 -12.70
N ARG A 15 18.27 11.84 -13.29
CA ARG A 15 17.51 12.86 -12.56
C ARG A 15 16.03 12.71 -12.81
N PHE A 16 15.28 12.56 -11.73
CA PHE A 16 13.89 12.16 -11.78
C PHE A 16 13.01 13.10 -10.94
N LEU A 17 11.87 13.52 -11.49
CA LEU A 17 10.82 14.25 -10.79
C LEU A 17 9.84 13.25 -10.17
N VAL A 18 9.61 13.36 -8.85
CA VAL A 18 8.61 12.55 -8.17
C VAL A 18 7.30 13.32 -8.12
N SER A 19 6.26 12.72 -8.70
CA SER A 19 4.87 13.13 -8.47
C SER A 19 4.38 12.43 -7.20
N LEU A 20 4.25 13.19 -6.11
CA LEU A 20 3.49 12.71 -4.95
C LEU A 20 2.00 12.86 -5.30
N PRO A 21 1.16 11.84 -5.11
CA PRO A 21 -0.26 11.98 -5.38
C PRO A 21 -0.81 13.13 -4.52
N PRO A 22 -1.59 14.06 -5.10
CA PRO A 22 -2.19 15.12 -4.32
C PRO A 22 -3.01 14.51 -3.18
N LEU A 23 -2.71 14.95 -1.95
CA LEU A 23 -3.58 14.77 -0.79
C LEU A 23 -4.68 15.85 -0.84
N GLU A 24 -5.40 15.93 -1.95
CA GLU A 24 -6.59 16.77 -2.04
C GLU A 24 -7.71 16.08 -1.27
N GLY A 25 -8.03 16.61 -0.08
CA GLY A 25 -9.10 16.09 0.79
C GLY A 25 -9.02 16.54 2.25
N ALA A 26 -7.84 16.94 2.75
CA ALA A 26 -7.65 17.22 4.18
C ALA A 26 -7.99 18.66 4.63
N ARG A 27 -8.96 19.36 3.99
CA ARG A 27 -9.39 20.69 4.45
C ARG A 27 -10.86 20.70 4.88
N ALA A 28 -11.01 21.01 6.18
CA ALA A 28 -12.21 21.43 6.91
C ALA A 28 -13.19 20.33 7.33
N LEU A 29 -13.03 19.81 8.56
CA LEU A 29 -14.13 19.53 9.49
C LEU A 29 -13.57 19.59 10.93
N ALA A 30 -13.55 20.79 11.49
CA ALA A 30 -13.30 21.02 12.92
C ALA A 30 -14.19 22.16 13.41
N SER A 31 -15.49 21.86 13.62
CA SER A 31 -16.36 22.56 14.59
C SER A 31 -17.76 21.92 14.63
N GLY A 32 -18.30 21.72 15.84
CA GLY A 32 -19.68 21.27 16.09
C GLY A 32 -19.74 20.22 17.20
N ALA A 33 -19.53 20.58 18.46
CA ALA A 33 -20.54 21.09 19.41
C ALA A 33 -21.47 19.99 19.96
N SER A 34 -21.33 19.75 21.27
CA SER A 34 -22.11 18.89 22.14
C SER A 34 -23.54 19.41 22.33
N GLY A 35 -24.55 18.58 22.06
CA GLY A 35 -25.94 18.80 22.44
C GLY A 35 -26.51 17.54 23.07
N GLY A 36 -26.74 17.57 24.39
CA GLY A 36 -27.42 16.51 25.12
C GLY A 36 -28.93 16.63 24.93
N GLY A 37 -29.57 15.51 24.59
CA GLY A 37 -31.02 15.37 24.54
C GLY A 37 -31.39 13.94 24.90
N ALA A 38 -32.09 13.79 26.02
CA ALA A 38 -32.74 12.55 26.42
C ALA A 38 -33.91 12.23 25.49
N MET A 39 -34.19 10.94 25.23
CA MET A 39 -35.57 10.40 25.24
C MET A 39 -35.64 8.88 24.99
N ALA A 40 -36.49 8.27 25.80
CA ALA A 40 -37.51 7.26 25.51
C ALA A 40 -37.12 5.91 24.88
N ASP A 41 -37.36 4.86 25.67
CA ASP A 41 -37.49 3.47 25.24
C ASP A 41 -38.67 3.31 24.26
N GLY A 42 -38.34 3.01 23.00
CA GLY A 42 -39.29 2.72 21.94
C GLY A 42 -38.81 1.52 21.13
N ASP A 43 -39.45 0.38 21.36
CA ASP A 43 -39.30 -0.87 20.63
C ASP A 43 -39.44 -0.64 19.10
N SER A 44 -38.39 -0.98 18.35
CA SER A 44 -38.25 -0.69 16.92
C SER A 44 -37.47 -1.82 16.25
N SER A 45 -38.17 -2.92 15.94
CA SER A 45 -37.72 -3.92 14.97
C SER A 45 -37.82 -3.38 13.53
N LYS A 46 -37.12 -2.27 13.25
CA LYS A 46 -36.88 -1.84 11.88
C LYS A 46 -35.89 -2.81 11.24
N PRO A 47 -36.10 -3.23 9.97
CA PRO A 47 -35.12 -4.06 9.27
C PRO A 47 -33.80 -3.31 9.26
N VAL A 48 -32.79 -3.91 9.88
CA VAL A 48 -31.42 -3.41 9.88
C VAL A 48 -31.01 -3.27 8.42
N ALA A 49 -30.81 -2.03 7.97
CA ALA A 49 -30.37 -1.78 6.60
C ALA A 49 -29.12 -2.63 6.35
N LYS A 50 -29.11 -3.38 5.25
CA LYS A 50 -27.95 -4.19 4.88
C LYS A 50 -26.72 -3.28 4.86
N PRO A 51 -25.56 -3.74 5.37
CA PRO A 51 -24.34 -2.96 5.29
C PRO A 51 -24.06 -2.58 3.84
N SER A 52 -23.74 -1.30 3.61
CA SER A 52 -23.44 -0.74 2.29
C SER A 52 -22.19 -1.37 1.65
N VAL A 53 -21.26 -1.85 2.49
CA VAL A 53 -20.00 -2.47 2.07
C VAL A 53 -20.17 -3.97 1.87
N ARG A 54 -20.06 -4.43 0.61
CA ARG A 54 -20.15 -5.83 0.19
C ARG A 54 -19.07 -6.12 -0.86
N PRO A 55 -17.81 -6.33 -0.46
CA PRO A 55 -16.68 -6.46 -1.38
C PRO A 55 -16.91 -7.60 -2.38
N ALA A 56 -16.84 -7.29 -3.68
CA ALA A 56 -17.20 -8.22 -4.76
C ALA A 56 -18.58 -8.91 -4.57
N ASP A 57 -19.56 -8.16 -4.05
CA ASP A 57 -20.92 -8.62 -3.69
C ASP A 57 -21.00 -9.77 -2.68
N ARG A 58 -19.89 -10.08 -1.99
CA ARG A 58 -19.84 -11.18 -1.03
C ARG A 58 -20.36 -10.76 0.34
N ASP A 59 -20.79 -11.76 1.08
CA ASP A 59 -21.13 -11.60 2.49
C ASP A 59 -19.84 -11.68 3.31
N VAL A 60 -19.62 -10.65 4.14
CA VAL A 60 -18.36 -10.45 4.84
C VAL A 60 -18.60 -10.05 6.30
N GLU A 61 -17.63 -10.37 7.14
CA GLU A 61 -17.49 -9.79 8.48
C GLU A 61 -16.52 -8.61 8.40
N LEU A 62 -16.92 -7.44 8.91
CA LEU A 62 -16.10 -6.24 8.91
C LEU A 62 -15.38 -6.07 10.26
N PHE A 63 -14.07 -5.88 10.22
CA PHE A 63 -13.26 -5.65 11.42
C PHE A 63 -13.01 -4.16 11.63
N ASN A 64 -13.20 -3.67 12.86
CA ASN A 64 -12.95 -2.27 13.23
C ASN A 64 -13.63 -1.24 12.31
N GLU A 65 -14.84 -1.56 11.86
CA GLU A 65 -15.51 -0.79 10.80
C GLU A 65 -15.74 0.68 11.17
N HIS A 66 -15.99 0.99 12.45
CA HIS A 66 -16.07 2.37 12.92
C HIS A 66 -14.80 3.19 12.60
N LEU A 67 -13.60 2.59 12.70
CA LEU A 67 -12.33 3.26 12.39
C LEU A 67 -12.11 3.41 10.88
N PHE A 68 -12.39 2.35 10.13
CA PHE A 68 -12.17 2.35 8.68
C PHE A 68 -13.22 3.17 7.94
N GLY A 69 -14.46 3.23 8.45
CA GLY A 69 -15.51 4.16 8.01
C GLY A 69 -15.11 5.62 8.24
N GLU A 70 -14.54 5.96 9.40
CA GLU A 70 -13.98 7.29 9.65
C GLU A 70 -12.84 7.63 8.66
N LEU A 71 -11.97 6.67 8.35
CA LEU A 71 -10.88 6.86 7.38
C LEU A 71 -11.41 7.05 5.96
N ARG A 72 -12.45 6.31 5.57
CA ARG A 72 -13.11 6.48 4.27
C ARG A 72 -13.77 7.84 4.17
N ALA A 73 -14.54 8.25 5.17
CA ALA A 73 -15.15 9.56 5.22
C ALA A 73 -14.11 10.69 5.14
N TYR A 74 -13.03 10.59 5.93
CA TYR A 74 -11.92 11.55 5.90
C TYR A 74 -11.25 11.65 4.52
N ALA A 75 -11.10 10.52 3.82
CA ALA A 75 -10.50 10.46 2.50
C ALA A 75 -11.51 10.62 1.34
N GLN A 76 -12.78 10.91 1.64
CA GLN A 76 -13.88 11.01 0.66
C GLN A 76 -14.00 9.75 -0.22
N VAL A 77 -13.73 8.58 0.35
CA VAL A 77 -13.90 7.28 -0.32
C VAL A 77 -15.32 6.77 -0.06
N PRO A 78 -16.11 6.46 -1.09
CA PRO A 78 -17.44 5.90 -0.92
C PRO A 78 -17.40 4.53 -0.22
N ASP A 79 -18.44 4.16 0.52
CA ASP A 79 -18.49 2.85 1.19
C ASP A 79 -18.51 1.68 0.19
N GLU A 80 -19.12 1.88 -0.97
CA GLU A 80 -19.25 0.89 -2.02
C GLU A 80 -18.02 0.75 -2.94
N PHE A 81 -16.90 1.43 -2.62
CA PHE A 81 -15.71 1.52 -3.49
C PHE A 81 -15.08 0.17 -3.90
N VAL A 82 -15.37 -0.90 -3.15
CA VAL A 82 -14.89 -2.27 -3.40
C VAL A 82 -15.99 -3.25 -3.74
N ASN A 83 -17.25 -2.81 -3.89
CA ASN A 83 -18.35 -3.73 -4.13
C ASN A 83 -18.29 -4.39 -5.51
N LYS A 84 -17.70 -3.71 -6.50
CA LYS A 84 -17.70 -4.11 -7.91
C LYS A 84 -16.33 -3.92 -8.55
N GLY A 85 -16.17 -4.48 -9.76
CA GLY A 85 -14.99 -4.26 -10.60
C GLY A 85 -13.78 -5.14 -10.27
N TRP A 86 -13.98 -6.16 -9.45
CA TRP A 86 -13.02 -7.22 -9.16
C TRP A 86 -13.78 -8.45 -8.61
N ASP A 87 -13.12 -9.60 -8.54
CA ASP A 87 -13.65 -10.81 -7.90
C ASP A 87 -12.51 -11.64 -7.25
N MET A 88 -12.89 -12.71 -6.52
CA MET A 88 -11.94 -13.58 -5.83
C MET A 88 -11.12 -14.47 -6.78
N GLU A 89 -11.58 -14.72 -8.01
CA GLU A 89 -10.89 -15.53 -9.01
C GLU A 89 -9.76 -14.73 -9.69
N GLN A 90 -9.88 -13.41 -9.71
CA GLN A 90 -8.88 -12.47 -10.23
C GLN A 90 -7.69 -12.24 -9.28
N LEU A 91 -7.72 -12.85 -8.09
CA LEU A 91 -6.63 -12.77 -7.12
C LEU A 91 -5.34 -13.36 -7.69
N LYS A 92 -4.29 -12.54 -7.77
CA LYS A 92 -2.98 -12.92 -8.30
C LYS A 92 -1.88 -12.70 -7.28
N ALA A 93 -0.84 -13.52 -7.32
CA ALA A 93 0.33 -13.32 -6.48
C ALA A 93 0.95 -11.94 -6.77
N GLY A 94 1.15 -11.13 -5.72
CA GLY A 94 1.71 -9.78 -5.84
C GLY A 94 3.21 -9.72 -6.16
N GLY A 95 3.84 -10.85 -6.52
CA GLY A 95 5.28 -10.97 -6.76
C GLY A 95 6.16 -11.00 -5.50
N GLY A 96 5.55 -10.98 -4.30
CA GLY A 96 6.26 -11.08 -3.02
C GLY A 96 6.55 -12.53 -2.60
N LYS A 97 7.54 -12.70 -1.72
CA LYS A 97 7.96 -14.02 -1.20
C LYS A 97 6.89 -14.76 -0.37
N GLY A 98 5.81 -14.08 0.03
CA GLY A 98 4.77 -14.61 0.92
C GLY A 98 3.56 -15.24 0.21
N GLY A 99 3.51 -15.23 -1.13
CA GLY A 99 2.40 -15.84 -1.87
C GLY A 99 1.03 -15.16 -1.68
N THR A 100 0.97 -14.07 -0.93
CA THR A 100 -0.26 -13.31 -0.67
C THR A 100 -0.89 -12.84 -1.96
N LEU A 101 -2.16 -13.17 -2.16
CA LEU A 101 -2.87 -12.78 -3.35
C LEU A 101 -3.39 -11.34 -3.22
N MET A 102 -3.50 -10.67 -4.36
CA MET A 102 -4.05 -9.33 -4.48
C MET A 102 -4.91 -9.21 -5.73
N ALA A 103 -5.93 -8.36 -5.65
CA ALA A 103 -6.72 -7.92 -6.78
C ALA A 103 -6.66 -6.39 -6.89
N ARG A 104 -6.82 -5.87 -8.10
CA ARG A 104 -6.98 -4.44 -8.34
C ARG A 104 -8.46 -4.13 -8.46
N VAL A 105 -8.90 -3.07 -7.80
CA VAL A 105 -10.25 -2.52 -8.02
C VAL A 105 -10.09 -1.28 -8.88
N GLY A 106 -10.34 -1.45 -10.17
CA GLY A 106 -10.03 -0.45 -11.18
C GLY A 106 -8.53 -0.08 -11.19
N GLY A 107 -8.24 1.21 -11.12
CA GLY A 107 -6.88 1.74 -10.97
C GLY A 107 -6.58 2.33 -9.58
N ALA A 108 -7.60 2.50 -8.74
CA ALA A 108 -7.54 3.35 -7.56
C ALA A 108 -7.31 2.58 -6.25
N TYR A 109 -7.63 1.29 -6.20
CA TYR A 109 -7.52 0.49 -4.99
C TYR A 109 -6.93 -0.90 -5.22
N ILE A 110 -6.38 -1.46 -4.15
CA ILE A 110 -5.88 -2.83 -4.07
C ILE A 110 -6.61 -3.55 -2.95
N VAL A 111 -7.14 -4.74 -3.23
CA VAL A 111 -7.55 -5.69 -2.20
C VAL A 111 -6.43 -6.71 -2.05
N LYS A 112 -5.98 -6.91 -0.81
CA LYS A 112 -4.86 -7.79 -0.49
C LYS A 112 -5.29 -8.77 0.59
N GLU A 113 -5.02 -10.05 0.35
CA GLU A 113 -5.18 -11.11 1.33
C GLU A 113 -4.22 -10.90 2.52
N LEU A 114 -4.61 -11.37 3.69
CA LEU A 114 -3.82 -11.31 4.91
C LEU A 114 -3.40 -12.71 5.34
N SER A 115 -2.12 -12.85 5.69
CA SER A 115 -1.70 -14.00 6.49
C SER A 115 -2.30 -13.91 7.90
N LYS A 116 -2.33 -15.02 8.64
CA LYS A 116 -2.80 -15.02 10.05
C LYS A 116 -2.03 -14.01 10.90
N SER A 117 -0.71 -13.91 10.73
CA SER A 117 0.13 -12.95 11.47
C SER A 117 -0.16 -11.51 11.07
N ASP A 118 -0.36 -11.23 9.78
CA ASP A 118 -0.64 -9.87 9.31
C ASP A 118 -2.04 -9.41 9.76
N HIS A 119 -3.03 -10.30 9.72
CA HIS A 119 -4.37 -10.03 10.25
C HIS A 119 -4.34 -9.66 11.74
N GLN A 120 -3.63 -10.44 12.56
CA GLN A 120 -3.48 -10.15 13.99
C GLN A 120 -2.72 -8.85 14.26
N ALA A 121 -1.66 -8.58 13.48
CA ALA A 121 -0.94 -7.31 13.57
C ALA A 121 -1.82 -6.12 13.21
N LEU A 122 -2.64 -6.22 12.16
CA LEU A 122 -3.56 -5.16 11.76
C LEU A 122 -4.64 -4.91 12.82
N LEU A 123 -5.18 -5.97 13.43
CA LEU A 123 -6.14 -5.84 14.54
C LEU A 123 -5.53 -5.06 15.71
N SER A 124 -4.29 -5.39 16.10
CA SER A 124 -3.65 -4.77 17.27
C SER A 124 -3.29 -3.30 17.07
N ILE A 125 -3.00 -2.87 15.84
CA ILE A 125 -2.60 -1.49 15.53
C ILE A 125 -3.74 -0.63 14.96
N ALA A 126 -4.90 -1.18 14.60
CA ALA A 126 -5.96 -0.47 13.87
C ALA A 126 -6.34 0.89 14.50
N GLY A 127 -6.48 0.93 15.83
CA GLY A 127 -6.80 2.15 16.57
C GLY A 127 -5.72 3.23 16.48
N SER A 128 -4.45 2.88 16.71
CA SER A 128 -3.34 3.83 16.63
C SER A 128 -3.07 4.24 15.18
N TYR A 129 -3.21 3.32 14.23
CA TYR A 129 -3.10 3.54 12.79
C TYR A 129 -4.12 4.58 12.30
N GLY A 130 -5.41 4.37 12.60
CA GLY A 130 -6.46 5.29 12.15
C GLY A 130 -6.30 6.72 12.70
N ARG A 131 -5.76 6.87 13.92
CA ARG A 131 -5.41 8.19 14.47
C ARG A 131 -4.18 8.79 13.79
N HIS A 132 -3.14 7.99 13.53
CA HIS A 132 -1.92 8.45 12.88
C HIS A 132 -2.19 8.97 11.47
N VAL A 133 -2.99 8.25 10.67
CA VAL A 133 -3.34 8.63 9.29
C VAL A 133 -4.19 9.90 9.23
N ARG A 134 -5.08 10.13 10.22
CA ARG A 134 -5.97 11.32 10.23
C ARG A 134 -5.37 12.56 10.86
N SER A 135 -4.37 12.42 11.74
CA SER A 135 -3.82 13.56 12.49
C SER A 135 -2.74 14.34 11.72
N GLY A 136 -2.56 14.07 10.42
CA GLY A 136 -1.65 14.82 9.57
C GLY A 136 -1.26 14.08 8.30
N GLU A 137 -0.29 14.62 7.59
CA GLU A 137 0.22 14.03 6.37
C GLU A 137 1.05 12.77 6.68
N THR A 138 0.89 11.75 5.85
CA THR A 138 1.54 10.45 5.98
C THR A 138 1.90 9.90 4.61
N LEU A 139 3.00 9.18 4.54
CA LEU A 139 3.44 8.37 3.40
C LEU A 139 2.92 6.93 3.50
N LEU A 140 2.32 6.54 4.62
CA LEU A 140 1.67 5.23 4.76
C LEU A 140 0.50 5.14 3.79
N CYS A 141 0.32 3.96 3.20
CA CYS A 141 -0.81 3.69 2.34
C CYS A 141 -2.08 3.58 3.19
N PRO A 142 -3.12 4.41 2.95
CA PRO A 142 -4.38 4.31 3.69
C PRO A 142 -5.11 2.99 3.41
N ILE A 143 -5.44 2.27 4.46
CA ILE A 143 -6.32 1.10 4.49
C ILE A 143 -7.72 1.61 4.80
N TYR A 144 -8.68 1.24 3.97
CA TYR A 144 -10.06 1.71 4.02
C TYR A 144 -11.06 0.62 4.41
N LEU A 145 -10.64 -0.64 4.43
CA LEU A 145 -11.48 -1.76 4.83
C LEU A 145 -10.62 -2.92 5.31
N HIS A 146 -11.06 -3.60 6.37
CA HIS A 146 -10.50 -4.86 6.84
C HIS A 146 -11.68 -5.83 7.05
N PHE A 147 -11.65 -6.99 6.40
CA PHE A 147 -12.79 -7.89 6.38
C PHE A 147 -12.38 -9.36 6.28
N ARG A 148 -13.32 -10.25 6.64
CA ARG A 148 -13.25 -11.69 6.40
C ARG A 148 -14.36 -12.07 5.43
N ASP A 149 -14.01 -12.78 4.37
CA ASP A 149 -14.98 -13.41 3.49
C ASP A 149 -15.54 -14.66 4.18
N ILE A 150 -16.86 -14.71 4.37
CA ILE A 150 -17.51 -15.76 5.17
C ILE A 150 -17.39 -17.13 4.49
N GLU A 151 -17.45 -17.18 3.16
CA GLU A 151 -17.43 -18.44 2.41
C GLU A 151 -16.05 -19.11 2.41
N SER A 152 -14.99 -18.33 2.15
CA SER A 152 -13.63 -18.87 2.11
C SER A 152 -12.89 -18.81 3.45
N ASP A 153 -13.45 -18.14 4.46
CA ASP A 153 -12.81 -17.87 5.77
C ASP A 153 -11.46 -17.11 5.67
N ARG A 154 -11.23 -16.40 4.55
CA ARG A 154 -9.99 -15.65 4.30
C ARG A 154 -10.12 -14.20 4.72
N CYS A 155 -9.03 -13.65 5.26
CA CYS A 155 -8.96 -12.26 5.70
C CYS A 155 -8.31 -11.38 4.64
N PHE A 156 -8.83 -10.16 4.48
CA PHE A 156 -8.38 -9.20 3.48
C PHE A 156 -8.38 -7.79 4.04
N PHE A 157 -7.59 -6.91 3.43
CA PHE A 157 -7.84 -5.48 3.52
C PHE A 157 -7.95 -4.85 2.13
N ALA A 158 -8.63 -3.72 2.05
CA ALA A 158 -8.62 -2.85 0.87
C ALA A 158 -7.91 -1.54 1.19
N MET A 159 -7.00 -1.12 0.31
CA MET A 159 -6.19 0.08 0.48
C MET A 159 -6.12 0.92 -0.80
N ARG A 160 -5.72 2.19 -0.68
CA ARG A 160 -5.43 3.04 -1.84
C ARG A 160 -4.34 2.40 -2.70
N ASN A 161 -4.49 2.45 -4.01
CA ASN A 161 -3.40 2.12 -4.91
C ASN A 161 -2.47 3.32 -5.06
N SER A 162 -1.40 3.35 -4.28
CA SER A 162 -0.42 4.44 -4.36
C SER A 162 0.45 4.40 -5.61
N CYS A 163 0.35 3.38 -6.47
CA CYS A 163 1.14 3.28 -7.69
C CYS A 163 0.21 3.30 -8.91
N PRO A 164 0.28 4.32 -9.78
CA PRO A 164 -0.60 4.40 -10.94
C PRO A 164 -0.32 3.27 -11.94
N LYS A 165 -1.06 3.22 -13.06
CA LYS A 165 -0.70 2.32 -14.16
C LYS A 165 0.45 2.95 -14.94
N GLY A 166 1.45 2.13 -15.27
CA GLY A 166 2.58 2.55 -16.11
C GLY A 166 2.19 2.80 -17.58
N PRO A 167 3.17 3.01 -18.47
CA PRO A 167 4.60 2.74 -18.25
C PRO A 167 5.31 3.80 -17.40
N PHE A 168 6.34 3.37 -16.68
CA PHE A 168 7.20 4.22 -15.85
C PHE A 168 8.59 4.38 -16.48
N ALA A 169 9.19 5.57 -16.36
CA ALA A 169 10.60 5.73 -16.70
C ALA A 169 11.48 4.86 -15.78
N ALA A 170 11.15 4.87 -14.48
CA ALA A 170 11.68 3.92 -13.53
C ALA A 170 10.69 3.73 -12.37
N MET A 171 10.72 2.54 -11.76
CA MET A 171 9.98 2.24 -10.54
C MET A 171 10.89 1.48 -9.59
N TYR A 172 10.94 1.91 -8.32
CA TYR A 172 11.82 1.36 -7.31
C TYR A 172 11.03 0.87 -6.08
N ASP A 173 11.53 -0.21 -5.47
CA ASP A 173 11.14 -0.67 -4.14
C ASP A 173 12.35 -0.50 -3.21
N LEU A 174 12.30 0.57 -2.40
CA LEU A 174 13.40 1.03 -1.55
C LEU A 174 13.10 0.74 -0.08
N LYS A 175 14.08 0.14 0.58
CA LYS A 175 14.14 -0.27 1.98
C LYS A 175 15.35 0.31 2.73
N GLY A 176 16.27 0.97 2.02
CA GLY A 176 17.49 1.53 2.59
C GLY A 176 18.52 0.45 2.95
N CYS A 177 18.49 -0.69 2.27
CA CYS A 177 19.42 -1.79 2.52
C CYS A 177 19.76 -2.56 1.23
N ALA A 178 20.48 -3.67 1.36
CA ALA A 178 20.89 -4.48 0.21
C ALA A 178 19.71 -5.08 -0.61
N ASP A 179 18.48 -5.00 -0.10
CA ASP A 179 17.26 -5.45 -0.78
C ASP A 179 16.56 -4.38 -1.64
N ASP A 180 17.10 -3.16 -1.70
CA ASP A 180 16.67 -2.13 -2.67
C ASP A 180 16.70 -2.71 -4.10
N LYS A 181 15.64 -2.46 -4.87
CA LYS A 181 15.48 -3.04 -6.21
C LYS A 181 14.76 -2.09 -7.17
N THR A 182 15.18 -2.16 -8.43
CA THR A 182 14.42 -1.61 -9.56
C THR A 182 13.35 -2.63 -9.96
N LEU A 183 12.10 -2.19 -10.05
CA LEU A 183 10.94 -2.99 -10.49
C LEU A 183 10.66 -2.81 -11.98
N GLU A 184 10.83 -1.61 -12.49
CA GLU A 184 10.62 -1.23 -13.90
C GLU A 184 11.66 -0.20 -14.30
N LEU A 185 12.16 -0.28 -15.53
CA LEU A 185 13.09 0.68 -16.12
C LEU A 185 12.77 0.83 -17.61
N ASP A 186 12.61 2.07 -18.09
CA ASP A 186 12.23 2.41 -19.46
C ASP A 186 10.96 1.69 -19.94
N GLY A 187 9.93 1.65 -19.08
CA GLY A 187 8.67 0.96 -19.35
C GLY A 187 8.76 -0.57 -19.32
N GLN A 188 9.93 -1.14 -19.00
CA GLN A 188 10.16 -2.59 -19.03
C GLN A 188 10.35 -3.16 -17.63
N PRO A 189 9.56 -4.20 -17.25
CA PRO A 189 9.69 -4.81 -15.94
C PRO A 189 11.06 -5.49 -15.77
N VAL A 190 11.68 -5.32 -14.60
CA VAL A 190 12.92 -6.02 -14.25
C VAL A 190 12.55 -7.33 -13.56
N LYS A 191 12.72 -8.45 -14.28
CA LYS A 191 12.45 -9.79 -13.76
C LYS A 191 13.30 -10.08 -12.53
N ALA A 192 12.67 -10.46 -11.42
CA ALA A 192 13.37 -10.78 -10.19
C ALA A 192 14.09 -12.13 -10.29
N VAL A 193 15.39 -12.15 -9.95
CA VAL A 193 16.21 -13.38 -9.93
C VAL A 193 16.61 -13.72 -8.50
N HIS A 194 15.90 -14.68 -7.90
CA HIS A 194 16.03 -15.00 -6.46
C HIS A 194 16.97 -16.16 -6.11
N LYS A 195 17.57 -16.84 -7.10
CA LYS A 195 18.44 -18.00 -6.82
C LYS A 195 19.69 -17.56 -6.06
N ARG A 196 19.92 -18.11 -4.87
CA ARG A 196 21.06 -17.80 -4.00
C ARG A 196 22.37 -18.49 -4.42
N VAL A 197 22.27 -19.56 -5.21
CA VAL A 197 23.41 -20.32 -5.73
C VAL A 197 23.66 -19.88 -7.18
N TRP A 198 24.57 -18.94 -7.36
CA TRP A 198 24.95 -18.39 -8.68
C TRP A 198 26.46 -18.22 -8.79
N ASN A 199 27.14 -18.02 -7.67
CA ASN A 199 28.59 -18.10 -7.55
C ASN A 199 29.03 -19.55 -7.30
N VAL A 200 28.78 -20.43 -8.28
CA VAL A 200 29.18 -21.85 -8.22
C VAL A 200 30.70 -22.01 -8.36
N GLY A 201 31.45 -20.91 -8.59
CA GLY A 201 32.91 -20.92 -8.56
C GLY A 201 33.48 -21.37 -7.20
N MET A 202 32.75 -21.17 -6.10
CA MET A 202 33.08 -21.76 -4.79
C MET A 202 33.01 -23.30 -4.75
N TRP A 203 32.37 -23.94 -5.73
CA TRP A 203 32.13 -25.38 -5.83
C TRP A 203 32.59 -25.93 -7.19
N CYS A 204 33.63 -25.35 -7.80
CA CYS A 204 34.18 -25.75 -9.10
C CYS A 204 33.21 -25.70 -10.29
N GLY A 205 32.08 -24.99 -10.18
CA GLY A 205 31.12 -24.80 -11.26
C GLY A 205 31.35 -23.48 -12.01
N LYS A 206 30.96 -23.43 -13.29
CA LYS A 206 30.95 -22.17 -14.06
C LYS A 206 29.95 -21.18 -13.46
N GLY A 207 30.37 -19.94 -13.24
CA GLY A 207 29.50 -18.87 -12.74
C GLY A 207 28.26 -18.73 -13.63
N SER A 208 27.07 -18.84 -13.05
CA SER A 208 25.80 -18.80 -13.79
C SER A 208 25.23 -17.39 -13.82
N TRP A 209 26.05 -16.44 -14.28
CA TRP A 209 25.63 -15.07 -14.51
C TRP A 209 24.92 -14.98 -15.86
N THR A 210 23.61 -15.14 -15.84
CA THR A 210 22.77 -14.88 -17.02
C THR A 210 22.60 -13.38 -17.25
N GLU A 211 22.23 -12.97 -18.46
CA GLU A 211 21.89 -11.56 -18.75
C GLU A 211 20.79 -11.03 -17.80
N GLU A 212 19.76 -11.85 -17.52
CA GLU A 212 18.72 -11.52 -16.54
C GLU A 212 19.31 -11.23 -15.15
N ARG A 213 20.36 -11.97 -14.74
CA ARG A 213 21.03 -11.80 -13.45
C ARG A 213 21.84 -10.50 -13.41
N HIS A 214 22.57 -10.20 -14.48
CA HIS A 214 23.30 -8.94 -14.61
C HIS A 214 22.34 -7.75 -14.56
N ARG A 215 21.22 -7.82 -15.30
CA ARG A 215 20.18 -6.78 -15.28
C ARG A 215 19.57 -6.61 -13.90
N TYR A 216 19.23 -7.70 -13.21
CA TYR A 216 18.70 -7.64 -11.85
C TYR A 216 19.72 -7.07 -10.85
N HIS A 217 20.99 -7.46 -10.95
CA HIS A 217 22.06 -6.92 -10.09
C HIS A 217 22.31 -5.43 -10.34
N GLY A 218 22.48 -5.03 -11.61
CA GLY A 218 22.63 -3.62 -11.97
C GLY A 218 21.42 -2.79 -11.54
N GLY A 219 20.21 -3.36 -11.62
CA GLY A 219 18.99 -2.74 -11.08
C GLY A 219 19.00 -2.57 -9.56
N LYS A 220 19.70 -3.42 -8.80
CA LYS A 220 19.91 -3.21 -7.36
C LYS A 220 20.93 -2.11 -7.08
N GLU A 221 22.02 -2.08 -7.84
CA GLU A 221 23.04 -1.03 -7.71
C GLU A 221 22.45 0.34 -8.04
N ALA A 222 21.70 0.44 -9.14
CA ALA A 222 20.98 1.65 -9.54
C ALA A 222 19.95 2.11 -8.51
N ALA A 223 19.21 1.17 -7.89
CA ALA A 223 18.22 1.52 -6.85
C ALA A 223 18.88 2.11 -5.60
N ARG A 224 20.10 1.70 -5.24
CA ARG A 224 20.83 2.22 -4.06
C ARG A 224 21.42 3.61 -4.29
N SER A 225 21.71 3.95 -5.54
CA SER A 225 22.32 5.22 -5.94
C SER A 225 21.34 6.15 -6.64
N VAL A 226 20.04 5.85 -6.60
CA VAL A 226 19.03 6.68 -7.27
C VAL A 226 19.01 8.07 -6.65
N ASP A 227 19.08 9.08 -7.51
CA ASP A 227 18.93 10.48 -7.12
C ASP A 227 17.51 10.94 -7.46
N ILE A 228 16.78 11.37 -6.43
CA ILE A 228 15.42 11.85 -6.54
C ILE A 228 15.44 13.37 -6.45
N CYS A 229 15.17 14.04 -7.57
CA CYS A 229 15.17 15.49 -7.61
C CYS A 229 13.89 16.03 -6.97
N MET A 230 14.05 16.80 -5.89
CA MET A 230 12.97 17.48 -5.17
C MET A 230 13.40 18.92 -4.88
N THR A 231 12.45 19.85 -4.82
CA THR A 231 12.76 21.18 -4.28
C THR A 231 13.09 21.08 -2.78
N PRO A 232 13.78 22.08 -2.19
CA PRO A 232 14.04 22.10 -0.75
C PRO A 232 12.77 21.94 0.10
N GLU A 233 11.66 22.56 -0.32
CA GLU A 233 10.36 22.51 0.37
C GLU A 233 9.75 21.11 0.30
N GLN A 234 9.73 20.51 -0.90
CA GLN A 234 9.24 19.14 -1.11
C GLN A 234 10.05 18.13 -0.29
N ARG A 235 11.39 18.27 -0.30
CA ARG A 235 12.29 17.41 0.48
C ARG A 235 12.04 17.56 1.98
N SER A 236 11.90 18.79 2.48
CA SER A 236 11.60 19.06 3.88
C SER A 236 10.30 18.37 4.31
N LYS A 237 9.24 18.55 3.53
CA LYS A 237 7.93 17.95 3.75
C LYS A 237 7.99 16.41 3.73
N PHE A 238 8.66 15.84 2.72
CA PHE A 238 8.82 14.40 2.58
C PHE A 238 9.57 13.80 3.78
N VAL A 239 10.70 14.40 4.18
CA VAL A 239 11.50 13.93 5.33
C VAL A 239 10.71 14.05 6.63
N GLN A 240 9.92 15.11 6.80
CA GLN A 240 9.05 15.26 7.97
C GLN A 240 8.01 14.15 8.05
N CYS A 241 7.32 13.84 6.95
CA CYS A 241 6.34 12.74 6.89
C CYS A 241 7.02 11.39 7.12
N LEU A 242 8.17 11.15 6.48
CA LEU A 242 8.94 9.92 6.64
C LEU A 242 9.32 9.71 8.10
N LYS A 243 9.89 10.74 8.75
CA LYS A 243 10.26 10.68 10.16
C LYS A 243 9.06 10.32 11.03
N ARG A 244 7.96 11.07 10.89
CA ARG A 244 6.71 10.83 11.63
C ARG A 244 6.20 9.40 11.46
N ASP A 245 6.18 8.88 10.24
CA ASP A 245 5.71 7.52 9.97
C ASP A 245 6.65 6.47 10.56
N THR A 246 7.97 6.67 10.45
CA THR A 246 8.95 5.73 10.99
C THR A 246 8.99 5.72 12.52
N GLU A 247 8.70 6.85 13.17
CA GLU A 247 8.57 6.93 14.64
C GLU A 247 7.30 6.23 15.13
N TRP A 248 6.23 6.23 14.33
CA TRP A 248 4.99 5.52 14.64
C TRP A 248 5.12 4.01 14.48
N LEU A 249 5.89 3.54 13.48
CA LEU A 249 6.13 2.12 13.24
C LEU A 249 6.91 1.49 14.43
N PRO A 250 6.37 0.48 15.13
CA PRO A 250 7.02 -0.10 16.30
C PRO A 250 8.41 -0.70 16.02
N SER A 251 9.36 -0.60 16.97
CA SER A 251 10.65 -1.30 16.91
C SER A 251 10.65 -2.51 17.87
N PRO A 252 11.21 -3.69 17.53
CA PRO A 252 11.68 -4.15 16.21
C PRO A 252 10.56 -4.89 15.46
N HIS A 253 10.20 -4.38 14.29
CA HIS A 253 9.19 -5.03 13.46
C HIS A 253 9.71 -6.35 12.84
N PRO A 254 8.99 -7.47 13.00
CA PRO A 254 9.24 -8.68 12.21
C PRO A 254 8.82 -8.53 10.73
N ILE A 255 8.18 -7.41 10.38
CA ILE A 255 7.67 -7.14 9.04
C ILE A 255 8.59 -6.10 8.38
N GLY A 256 9.46 -6.57 7.48
CA GLY A 256 10.46 -5.75 6.79
C GLY A 256 9.86 -4.77 5.77
N TYR A 257 9.24 -3.70 6.29
CA TYR A 257 8.82 -2.51 5.55
C TYR A 257 10.00 -1.60 5.19
#